data_AF-K1U807-F1
#
_entry.id   AF-K1U807-F1
#
_cell.length_a   1.000
_cell.length_b   1.000
_cell.length_c   1.000
_cell.angle_alpha   90.00
_cell.angle_beta   90.00
_cell.angle_gamma   90.00
#
_symmetry.space_group_name_H-M   'P 1'
#
loop_
_entity.id
_entity.type
_entity.pdbx_description
1 polymer ?
#
loop_
_entity_poly.entity_id
_entity_poly.type
_entity_poly.pdbx_seq_one_letter_code
_entity_poly.pdbx_strand_id
1 'polypeptide(L)'
;MTIVIDPGHGVTEYGYDDPGAIGHIEEAGANLAVAKLVESKLKALGVNVVRLKTESEFYDTKRRPYYARDYGCDLYIAIHSNKAGSESPRGTECYYYTSYSQPLAESLTRHVLG
;
A
#
# COMPACT_ATOMS: atom_id res chain seq x y z
N MET A 1 8.62 8.15 -14.88
CA MET A 1 8.46 7.44 -13.61
C MET A 1 7.14 7.83 -12.98
N THR A 2 6.14 6.98 -13.15
CA THR A 2 4.85 7.05 -12.49
C THR A 2 4.77 5.94 -11.44
N ILE A 3 4.54 6.31 -10.18
CA ILE A 3 4.37 5.36 -9.08
C ILE A 3 2.90 5.38 -8.65
N VAL A 4 2.26 4.22 -8.64
CA VAL A 4 0.92 4.04 -8.07
C VAL A 4 1.04 3.52 -6.65
N ILE A 5 0.38 4.21 -5.72
CA ILE A 5 0.31 3.82 -4.30
C ILE A 5 -1.11 3.34 -4.01
N ASP A 6 -1.21 2.14 -3.46
CA ASP A 6 -2.45 1.50 -3.08
C ASP A 6 -2.50 1.28 -1.56
N PRO A 7 -3.23 2.12 -0.81
CA PRO A 7 -3.49 1.85 0.59
C PRO A 7 -4.48 0.69 0.70
N GLY A 8 -4.04 -0.43 1.28
CA GLY A 8 -4.86 -1.62 1.48
C GLY A 8 -6.16 -1.33 2.25
N HIS A 9 -7.21 -2.10 1.94
CA HIS A 9 -8.57 -1.94 2.49
C HIS A 9 -9.26 -0.63 2.05
N GLY A 10 -10.16 -0.07 2.86
CA GLY A 10 -10.92 1.14 2.56
C GLY A 10 -12.38 0.88 2.18
N VAL A 11 -12.99 1.78 1.41
CA VAL A 11 -14.41 1.72 1.02
C VAL A 11 -14.69 0.43 0.23
N THR A 12 -15.75 -0.28 0.62
CA THR A 12 -16.24 -1.50 -0.03
C THR A 12 -17.25 -1.20 -1.13
N GLU A 13 -17.62 -2.23 -1.91
CA GLU A 13 -18.63 -2.12 -2.97
C GLU A 13 -20.02 -1.67 -2.45
N TYR A 14 -20.30 -1.88 -1.17
CA TYR A 14 -21.55 -1.51 -0.51
C TYR A 14 -21.48 -0.13 0.16
N GLY A 15 -20.35 0.57 0.06
CA GLY A 15 -20.17 1.93 0.59
C GLY A 15 -19.86 2.03 2.09
N TYR A 16 -19.64 0.91 2.78
CA TYR A 16 -19.07 0.91 4.14
C TYR A 16 -17.56 0.64 4.11
N ASP A 17 -16.86 0.95 5.19
CA ASP A 17 -15.41 0.77 5.30
C ASP A 17 -15.03 -0.67 5.65
N ASP A 18 -14.07 -1.23 4.92
CA ASP A 18 -13.28 -2.40 5.33
C ASP A 18 -12.11 -1.90 6.20
N PRO A 19 -12.09 -2.19 7.50
CA PRO A 19 -11.02 -1.74 8.39
C PRO A 19 -9.73 -2.57 8.25
N GLY A 20 -9.79 -3.70 7.54
CA GLY A 20 -8.74 -4.71 7.56
C GLY A 20 -8.54 -5.33 8.94
N ALA A 21 -7.29 -5.70 9.27
CA ALA A 21 -6.97 -6.17 10.60
C ALA A 21 -7.18 -5.06 11.66
N ILE A 22 -7.81 -5.41 12.78
CA ILE A 22 -8.04 -4.48 13.90
C ILE A 22 -7.08 -4.82 15.04
N GLY A 23 -6.22 -3.85 15.40
CA GLY A 23 -5.34 -3.87 16.57
C GLY A 23 -5.62 -2.68 17.49
N HIS A 24 -4.58 -1.93 17.87
CA HIS A 24 -4.76 -0.63 18.55
C HIS A 24 -5.39 0.44 17.64
N ILE A 25 -5.16 0.30 16.33
CA ILE A 25 -5.78 1.06 15.26
C ILE A 25 -6.23 0.10 14.16
N GLU A 26 -7.12 0.56 13.30
CA GLU A 26 -7.54 -0.15 12.09
C GLU A 26 -6.40 -0.15 11.07
N GLU A 27 -6.16 -1.30 10.43
CA GLU A 27 -5.18 -1.45 9.36
C GLU A 27 -5.43 -0.45 8.23
N ALA A 28 -6.67 -0.28 7.79
CA ALA A 28 -7.03 0.68 6.73
C ALA A 28 -6.56 2.11 7.06
N GLY A 29 -6.76 2.54 8.31
CA GLY A 29 -6.32 3.86 8.80
C GLY A 29 -4.79 3.99 8.81
N ALA A 30 -4.09 2.95 9.27
CA ALA A 30 -2.63 2.92 9.29
C ALA A 30 -2.04 2.98 7.86
N ASN A 31 -2.55 2.13 6.97
CA ASN A 31 -2.13 2.06 5.57
C ASN A 31 -2.34 3.39 4.86
N LEU A 32 -3.49 4.04 5.06
CA LEU A 32 -3.81 5.34 4.47
C LEU A 32 -2.85 6.43 4.95
N ALA A 33 -2.53 6.46 6.24
CA ALA A 33 -1.62 7.45 6.81
C ALA A 33 -0.21 7.31 6.22
N VAL A 34 0.31 6.07 6.15
CA VAL A 34 1.61 5.79 5.52
C VAL A 34 1.59 6.14 4.04
N ALA A 35 0.54 5.75 3.31
CA ALA A 35 0.41 6.04 1.88
C ALA A 35 0.42 7.55 1.57
N LYS A 36 -0.26 8.37 2.38
CA LYS A 36 -0.23 9.84 2.25
C LYS A 36 1.16 10.42 2.50
N LEU A 37 1.89 9.86 3.48
CA LEU A 37 3.26 10.28 3.75
C LEU A 37 4.22 9.92 2.60
N VAL A 38 4.11 8.70 2.07
CA VAL A 38 4.90 8.24 0.91
C VAL A 38 4.57 9.07 -0.33
N GLU A 39 3.27 9.31 -0.60
CA GLU A 39 2.81 10.17 -1.69
C GLU A 39 3.45 11.57 -1.61
N SER A 40 3.38 12.21 -0.44
CA SER A 40 3.95 13.54 -0.23
C SER A 40 5.46 13.57 -0.44
N LYS A 41 6.19 12.61 0.15
CA LYS A 41 7.66 12.52 0.04
C LYS A 41 8.12 12.28 -1.40
N LEU A 42 7.45 11.40 -2.14
CA LEU A 42 7.80 11.12 -3.54
C LEU A 42 7.46 12.29 -4.45
N LYS A 43 6.31 12.94 -4.27
CA LYS A 43 5.96 14.16 -5.01
C LYS A 43 6.96 15.29 -4.77
N ALA A 44 7.43 15.46 -3.54
CA ALA A 44 8.46 16.44 -3.20
C ALA A 44 9.81 16.17 -3.92
N LEU A 45 10.07 14.93 -4.33
CA LEU A 45 11.23 14.54 -5.14
C LEU A 45 10.98 14.66 -6.66
N GLY A 46 9.83 15.19 -7.08
CA GLY A 46 9.46 15.37 -8.49
C GLY A 46 8.92 14.11 -9.17
N VAL A 47 8.57 13.07 -8.41
CA VAL A 47 7.98 11.84 -8.95
C VAL A 47 6.49 12.07 -9.26
N ASN A 48 6.02 11.56 -10.41
CA ASN A 48 4.59 11.49 -10.68
C ASN A 48 3.96 10.38 -9.83
N VAL A 49 3.06 10.74 -8.92
CA VAL A 49 2.44 9.77 -7.99
C VAL A 49 0.92 9.80 -8.12
N VAL A 50 0.35 8.62 -8.34
CA VAL A 50 -1.10 8.38 -8.32
C VAL A 50 -1.42 7.51 -7.12
N ARG A 51 -2.17 8.04 -6.15
CA ARG A 51 -2.65 7.26 -5.00
C ARG A 51 -4.10 6.88 -5.20
N LEU A 52 -4.43 5.60 -5.08
CA LEU A 52 -5.82 5.15 -5.07
C LEU A 52 -6.54 5.77 -3.86
N LYS A 53 -7.70 6.38 -4.08
CA LYS A 53 -8.48 7.10 -3.06
C LYS A 53 -9.36 6.15 -2.26
N THR A 54 -8.74 5.12 -1.68
CA THR A 54 -9.45 4.05 -0.97
C THR A 54 -10.22 4.54 0.25
N GLU A 55 -9.97 5.77 0.73
CA GLU A 55 -10.75 6.43 1.78
C GLU A 55 -12.12 6.98 1.33
N SER A 56 -12.39 7.01 0.03
CA SER A 56 -13.62 7.61 -0.52
C SER A 56 -14.17 6.92 -1.75
N GLU A 57 -13.41 6.01 -2.37
CA GLU A 57 -13.77 5.33 -3.60
C GLU A 57 -13.57 3.82 -3.45
N PHE A 58 -14.52 3.05 -3.97
CA PHE A 58 -14.39 1.60 -4.03
C PHE A 58 -13.43 1.19 -5.15
N TYR A 59 -12.42 0.40 -4.78
CA TYR A 59 -11.52 -0.25 -5.71
C TYR A 59 -11.54 -1.77 -5.47
N ASP A 60 -12.15 -2.52 -6.41
CA ASP A 60 -12.09 -3.98 -6.41
C ASP A 60 -10.64 -4.46 -6.29
N THR A 61 -10.36 -5.23 -5.25
CA THR A 61 -9.00 -5.68 -4.89
C THR A 61 -8.30 -6.41 -6.03
N LYS A 62 -9.02 -7.23 -6.81
CA LYS A 62 -8.46 -7.95 -7.95
C LYS A 62 -8.13 -7.00 -9.11
N ARG A 63 -8.82 -5.86 -9.20
CA ARG A 63 -8.62 -4.85 -10.24
C ARG A 63 -7.59 -3.77 -9.89
N ARG A 64 -7.20 -3.60 -8.62
CA ARG A 64 -6.23 -2.57 -8.19
C ARG A 64 -4.93 -2.54 -9.01
N PRO A 65 -4.28 -3.69 -9.31
CA PRO A 65 -3.09 -3.70 -10.16
C PRO A 65 -3.36 -3.31 -11.62
N TYR A 66 -4.60 -3.49 -12.11
CA TYR A 66 -4.99 -3.12 -13.46
C TYR A 66 -5.22 -1.61 -13.58
N TYR A 67 -5.87 -0.98 -12.59
CA TYR A 67 -5.95 0.48 -12.55
C TYR A 67 -4.55 1.11 -12.57
N ALA A 68 -3.59 0.51 -11.86
CA ALA A 68 -2.20 0.97 -11.88
C ALA A 68 -1.58 0.89 -13.30
N ARG A 69 -1.84 -0.20 -14.04
CA ARG A 69 -1.42 -0.33 -15.44
C ARG A 69 -2.11 0.69 -16.35
N ASP A 70 -3.40 0.97 -16.12
CA ASP A 70 -4.16 1.95 -16.89
C ASP A 70 -3.61 3.38 -16.69
N TYR A 71 -3.07 3.68 -15.51
CA TYR A 71 -2.31 4.91 -15.24
C TYR A 71 -0.90 4.92 -15.86
N GLY A 72 -0.49 3.85 -16.57
CA GLY A 72 0.85 3.71 -17.13
C GLY A 72 1.93 3.68 -16.05
N CYS A 73 1.68 3.03 -14.91
CA CYS A 73 2.65 3.00 -13.83
C CYS A 73 3.91 2.23 -14.19
N ASP A 74 5.06 2.75 -13.75
CA ASP A 74 6.35 2.07 -13.77
C ASP A 74 6.52 1.19 -12.51
N LEU A 75 5.85 1.57 -11.42
CA LEU A 75 5.89 0.87 -10.14
C LEU A 75 4.52 0.95 -9.44
N TYR A 76 4.07 -0.18 -8.90
CA TYR A 76 2.89 -0.28 -8.05
C TYR A 76 3.31 -0.74 -6.65
N ILE A 77 2.89 0.00 -5.63
CA ILE A 77 3.19 -0.28 -4.22
C ILE A 77 1.87 -0.39 -3.46
N ALA A 78 1.54 -1.62 -3.02
CA ALA A 78 0.46 -1.85 -2.06
C ALA A 78 1.02 -1.79 -0.63
N ILE A 79 0.35 -1.05 0.25
CA ILE A 79 0.76 -0.85 1.65
C ILE A 79 -0.27 -1.55 2.54
N HIS A 80 0.22 -2.47 3.37
CA HIS A 80 -0.56 -3.28 4.31
C HIS A 80 0.12 -3.35 5.68
N SER A 81 -0.66 -3.66 6.71
CA SER A 81 -0.18 -3.83 8.08
C SER A 81 -0.64 -5.18 8.60
N ASN A 82 0.28 -6.13 8.73
CA ASN A 82 -0.05 -7.50 9.07
C ASN A 82 -0.47 -7.67 10.55
N LYS A 83 -1.22 -8.73 10.85
CA LYS A 83 -1.64 -9.13 12.20
C LYS A 83 -1.38 -10.60 12.45
N ALA A 84 -0.83 -10.91 13.61
CA ALA A 84 -0.61 -12.27 14.09
C ALA A 84 -1.50 -12.57 15.31
N GLY A 85 -1.67 -13.86 15.63
CA GLY A 85 -2.43 -14.31 16.82
C GLY A 85 -1.73 -14.03 18.17
N SER A 86 -0.49 -13.53 18.15
CA SER A 86 0.27 -13.11 19.32
C SER A 86 1.08 -11.84 19.01
N GLU A 87 1.57 -11.15 20.05
CA GLU A 87 2.36 -9.92 19.90
C GLU A 87 3.85 -10.15 19.64
N SER A 88 4.30 -11.42 19.66
CA SER A 88 5.71 -11.77 19.50
C SER A 88 6.26 -11.47 18.10
N PRO A 89 5.53 -11.74 17.00
CA PRO A 89 5.98 -11.34 15.66
C PRO A 89 5.91 -9.82 15.50
N ARG A 90 7.07 -9.20 15.24
CA ARG A 90 7.20 -7.78 14.89
C ARG A 90 8.25 -7.63 13.82
N GLY A 91 8.00 -6.77 12.84
CA GLY A 91 8.93 -6.54 11.74
C GLY A 91 8.25 -6.00 10.50
N THR A 92 9.01 -5.93 9.43
CA THR A 92 8.52 -5.56 8.09
C THR A 92 8.72 -6.75 7.15
N GLU A 93 7.76 -6.95 6.25
CA GLU A 93 7.83 -7.91 5.16
C GLU A 93 7.49 -7.20 3.85
N CYS A 94 8.07 -7.65 2.74
CA CYS A 94 7.79 -7.11 1.43
C CYS A 94 7.59 -8.25 0.42
N TYR A 95 6.38 -8.36 -0.10
CA TYR A 95 6.02 -9.34 -1.12
C TYR A 95 6.27 -8.76 -2.52
N TYR A 96 6.64 -9.63 -3.45
CA TYR A 96 6.83 -9.27 -4.86
C TYR A 96 6.31 -10.38 -5.78
N TYR A 97 5.96 -10.02 -7.01
CA TYR A 97 5.40 -10.97 -7.98
C TYR A 97 6.42 -11.49 -9.00
N THR A 98 7.36 -10.65 -9.44
CA THR A 98 8.37 -11.02 -10.43
C THR A 98 9.77 -10.82 -9.87
N SER A 99 10.76 -11.57 -10.39
CA SER A 99 12.17 -11.42 -10.03
C SER A 99 12.69 -10.00 -10.26
N TYR A 100 12.12 -9.26 -11.21
CA TYR A 100 12.44 -7.86 -11.45
C TYR A 100 12.18 -6.97 -10.22
N SER A 101 11.14 -7.27 -9.44
CA SER A 101 10.77 -6.50 -8.25
C SER A 101 11.54 -6.91 -6.99
N GLN A 102 12.23 -8.05 -6.99
CA GLN A 102 12.93 -8.58 -5.83
C GLN A 102 13.97 -7.60 -5.23
N PRO A 103 14.84 -6.93 -6.02
CA PRO A 103 15.84 -6.01 -5.46
C PRO A 103 15.21 -4.84 -4.70
N LEU A 104 14.06 -4.35 -5.17
CA LEU A 104 13.31 -3.31 -4.47
C LEU A 104 12.71 -3.85 -3.16
N ALA A 105 12.08 -5.03 -3.19
CA ALA A 105 11.51 -5.66 -2.01
C ALA A 105 12.54 -5.94 -0.91
N GLU A 106 13.74 -6.39 -1.29
CA GLU A 106 14.88 -6.55 -0.39
C GLU A 106 15.34 -5.21 0.18
N SER A 107 15.41 -4.17 -0.66
CA SER A 107 15.80 -2.83 -0.22
C SER A 107 14.80 -2.26 0.78
N LEU A 108 13.49 -2.39 0.52
CA LEU A 108 12.43 -1.93 1.42
C LEU A 108 12.49 -2.68 2.75
N THR A 109 12.59 -4.01 2.71
CA THR A 109 12.75 -4.82 3.93
C THR A 109 13.95 -4.36 4.75
N ARG A 110 15.10 -4.06 4.13
CA ARG A 110 16.30 -3.60 4.87
C ARG A 110 16.18 -2.21 5.49
N HIS A 111 15.51 -1.26 4.81
CA HIS A 111 15.51 0.15 5.21
C HIS A 111 14.29 0.60 6.02
N VAL A 112 13.21 -0.20 6.01
CA VAL A 112 12.02 0.06 6.83
C VAL A 112 12.14 -0.61 8.21
N LEU A 113 13.08 -1.54 8.38
CA LEU A 113 13.44 -2.07 9.70
C LEU A 113 14.01 -0.94 10.58
N GLY A 114 13.36 -0.73 11.72
CA GLY A 114 13.96 -0.07 12.88
C GLY A 114 14.85 -1.04 13.64
#